data_AF-Z4WTZ7-F1
#
_entry.id   AF-Z4WTZ7-F1
#
_cell.length_a   1.000
_cell.length_b   1.000
_cell.length_c   1.000
_cell.angle_alpha   90.00
_cell.angle_beta   90.00
_cell.angle_gamma   90.00
#
_symmetry.space_group_name_H-M   'P 1'
#
loop_
_entity.id
_entity.type
_entity.pdbx_description
1 polymer ?
#
loop_
_entity_poly.entity_id
_entity_poly.type
_entity_poly.pdbx_seq_one_letter_code
_entity_poly.pdbx_strand_id
1 'polypeptide(L)'
;MLVLVLGLVLVTLYYALEPSSGSLPSCLLLRLTGFRCPGCGTQRAVHALLHGNFAQGIAYNYSLLFTVPILALYIGDALWGEKTPRLRAFLRHPLVILSLVLILLAWWILRNCWGY
;
A
#
# COMPACT_ATOMS: atom_id res chain seq x y z
N MET A 1 23.36 -4.95 14.13
CA MET A 1 23.63 -6.20 13.36
C MET A 1 22.42 -7.12 13.33
N LEU A 2 21.83 -7.50 14.47
CA LEU A 2 20.66 -8.39 14.53
C LEU A 2 19.44 -7.91 13.71
N VAL A 3 19.08 -6.62 13.80
CA VAL A 3 17.94 -6.04 13.04
C VAL A 3 18.12 -6.15 11.53
N LEU A 4 19.34 -5.94 11.03
CA LEU A 4 19.65 -6.04 9.61
C LEU A 4 19.58 -7.49 9.12
N VAL A 5 20.10 -8.43 9.91
CA VAL A 5 20.02 -9.87 9.60
C VAL A 5 18.57 -10.33 9.58
N LEU A 6 17.77 -9.95 10.59
CA LEU A 6 16.34 -10.26 10.63
C LEU A 6 15.59 -9.66 9.44
N GLY A 7 15.86 -8.40 9.10
CA GLY A 7 15.26 -7.74 7.95
C GLY A 7 15.59 -8.46 6.63
N LEU A 8 16.86 -8.84 6.43
CA LEU A 8 17.27 -9.58 5.25
C LEU A 8 16.57 -10.94 5.16
N VAL A 9 16.55 -11.71 6.25
CA VAL A 9 15.86 -13.01 6.30
C VAL A 9 14.38 -12.85 5.96
N LEU A 10 13.69 -11.86 6.53
CA LEU A 10 12.28 -11.60 6.22
C LEU A 10 12.04 -11.25 4.75
N VAL A 11 12.90 -10.42 4.15
CA VAL A 11 12.81 -10.06 2.73
C VAL A 11 13.06 -11.28 1.85
N THR A 12 14.07 -12.09 2.14
CA THR A 12 14.37 -13.31 1.38
C THR A 12 13.24 -14.33 1.48
N LEU A 13 12.69 -14.54 2.68
CA LEU A 13 11.54 -15.41 2.88
C LEU A 13 10.32 -14.89 2.10
N TYR A 14 10.05 -13.60 2.18
CA TYR A 14 8.92 -13.00 1.46
C TYR A 14 9.10 -13.05 -0.07
N TYR A 15 10.33 -12.92 -0.56
CA TYR A 15 10.66 -13.12 -1.97
C TYR A 15 10.35 -14.55 -2.43
N ALA A 16 10.73 -15.55 -1.63
CA ALA A 16 10.54 -16.96 -1.97
C ALA A 16 9.08 -17.44 -1.80
N LEU A 17 8.32 -16.88 -0.85
CA LEU A 17 6.94 -17.28 -0.56
C LEU A 17 5.95 -16.61 -1.51
N GLU A 18 5.49 -17.36 -2.51
CA GLU A 18 4.47 -16.94 -3.46
C GLU A 18 3.11 -16.66 -2.75
N PRO A 19 2.61 -15.41 -2.72
CA PRO A 19 1.38 -15.08 -1.99
C PRO A 19 0.13 -15.73 -2.57
N SER A 20 0.15 -16.10 -3.86
CA SER A 20 -0.98 -16.76 -4.50
C SER A 20 -1.12 -18.25 -4.16
N SER A 21 -0.09 -18.86 -3.56
CA SER A 21 -0.09 -20.28 -3.19
C SER A 21 -0.85 -20.61 -1.89
N GLY A 22 -1.36 -19.60 -1.18
CA GLY A 22 -2.00 -19.77 0.15
C GLY A 22 -1.02 -19.81 1.33
N SER A 23 0.29 -19.68 1.05
CA SER A 23 1.37 -19.60 2.05
C SER A 23 1.32 -18.35 2.93
N LEU A 24 0.57 -17.32 2.50
CA LEU A 24 0.45 -16.05 3.19
C LEU A 24 -1.02 -15.71 3.52
N PRO A 25 -1.27 -15.01 4.64
CA PRO A 25 -2.62 -14.69 5.07
C PRO A 25 -3.29 -13.76 4.05
N SER A 26 -4.41 -14.21 3.49
CA SER A 26 -5.24 -13.40 2.61
C SER A 26 -6.06 -12.36 3.37
N CYS A 27 -6.64 -11.38 2.66
CA CYS A 27 -7.47 -10.34 3.26
C CYS A 27 -8.67 -10.90 4.05
N LEU A 28 -8.67 -10.64 5.36
CA LEU A 28 -9.75 -11.07 6.25
C LEU A 28 -11.09 -10.41 5.92
N LEU A 29 -11.09 -9.11 5.56
CA LEU A 29 -12.32 -8.40 5.19
C LEU A 29 -13.00 -9.09 4.00
N LEU A 30 -12.23 -9.41 2.95
CA LEU A 30 -12.76 -10.11 1.78
C LEU A 30 -13.31 -11.49 2.15
N ARG A 31 -12.63 -12.25 3.02
CA ARG A 31 -13.12 -13.56 3.45
C ARG A 31 -14.39 -13.50 4.28
N LEU A 32 -14.52 -12.49 5.15
CA LEU A 32 -15.66 -12.38 6.08
C LEU A 32 -16.87 -11.71 5.45
N THR A 33 -16.68 -10.70 4.61
CA THR A 33 -17.78 -9.86 4.09
C THR A 33 -17.99 -9.97 2.58
N GLY A 34 -17.05 -10.57 1.84
CA GLY A 34 -17.04 -10.55 0.39
C GLY A 34 -16.56 -9.23 -0.22
N PHE A 35 -16.33 -8.19 0.58
CA PHE A 35 -15.88 -6.89 0.08
C PHE A 35 -14.36 -6.74 0.10
N ARG A 36 -13.81 -6.21 -1.00
CA ARG A 36 -12.39 -5.89 -1.15
C ARG A 36 -12.09 -4.57 -0.45
N CYS A 37 -11.17 -4.53 0.51
CA CYS A 37 -10.70 -3.27 1.09
C CYS A 37 -9.83 -2.48 0.08
N PRO A 38 -9.53 -1.19 0.30
CA PRO A 38 -8.63 -0.43 -0.57
C PRO A 38 -7.27 -1.09 -0.79
N GLY A 39 -6.74 -1.79 0.23
CA GLY A 39 -5.46 -2.51 0.18
C GLY A 39 -5.51 -3.93 -0.39
N CYS A 40 -6.68 -4.45 -0.79
CA CYS A 40 -6.77 -5.79 -1.37
C CYS A 40 -5.90 -5.91 -2.62
N GLY A 41 -4.99 -6.89 -2.62
CA GLY A 41 -4.04 -7.14 -3.71
C GLY A 41 -2.64 -6.60 -3.46
N THR A 42 -2.43 -5.70 -2.48
CA THR A 42 -1.11 -5.09 -2.21
C THR A 42 -0.03 -6.13 -1.90
N GLN A 43 -0.36 -7.25 -1.26
CA GLN A 43 0.63 -8.30 -1.01
C GLN A 43 1.16 -8.95 -2.30
N ARG A 44 0.27 -9.25 -3.25
CA ARG A 44 0.67 -9.75 -4.58
C ARG A 44 1.39 -8.67 -5.37
N ALA A 45 0.96 -7.42 -5.22
CA ALA A 45 1.60 -6.27 -5.85
C ALA A 45 3.06 -6.13 -5.40
N VAL A 46 3.32 -6.13 -4.08
CA VAL A 46 4.67 -6.02 -3.53
C VAL A 46 5.53 -7.20 -3.97
N HIS A 47 5.00 -8.42 -3.94
CA HIS A 47 5.73 -9.60 -4.41
C HIS A 47 6.10 -9.49 -5.91
N ALA A 48 5.16 -9.10 -6.78
CA ALA A 48 5.45 -8.88 -8.20
C ALA A 48 6.47 -7.76 -8.44
N LEU A 49 6.38 -6.66 -7.67
CA LEU A 49 7.34 -5.55 -7.72
C LEU A 49 8.75 -5.99 -7.30
N LEU A 50 8.86 -6.85 -6.27
CA LEU A 50 10.14 -7.42 -5.84
C LEU A 50 10.79 -8.31 -6.92
N HIS A 51 9.98 -8.93 -7.77
CA HIS A 51 10.44 -9.71 -8.93
C HIS A 51 10.64 -8.85 -10.20
N GLY A 52 10.51 -7.54 -10.09
CA GLY A 52 10.68 -6.60 -11.22
C GLY A 52 9.48 -6.53 -12.17
N ASN A 53 8.34 -7.15 -11.84
CA ASN A 53 7.13 -7.10 -12.65
C ASN A 53 6.23 -5.92 -12.26
N PHE A 54 6.61 -4.73 -12.72
CA PHE A 54 5.91 -3.48 -12.38
C PHE A 54 4.47 -3.42 -12.91
N ALA A 55 4.25 -3.83 -14.16
CA ALA A 55 2.92 -3.80 -14.78
C ALA A 55 1.94 -4.70 -14.02
N GLN A 56 2.36 -5.93 -13.70
CA GLN A 56 1.54 -6.85 -12.91
C GLN A 56 1.37 -6.36 -11.47
N GLY A 57 2.42 -5.79 -10.88
CA GLY A 57 2.37 -5.20 -9.54
C GLY A 57 1.26 -4.15 -9.41
N ILE A 58 1.22 -3.20 -10.33
CA ILE A 58 0.17 -2.17 -10.37
C ILE A 58 -1.20 -2.78 -10.66
N ALA A 59 -1.29 -3.74 -11.59
CA ALA A 59 -2.54 -4.41 -11.93
C ALA A 59 -3.15 -5.19 -10.75
N TYR A 60 -2.34 -5.63 -9.78
CA TYR A 60 -2.86 -6.25 -8.55
C TYR A 60 -3.57 -5.26 -7.61
N ASN A 61 -3.18 -3.98 -7.63
CA ASN A 61 -3.87 -2.93 -6.88
C ASN A 61 -3.54 -1.54 -7.45
N TYR A 62 -4.43 -1.00 -8.29
CA TYR A 62 -4.23 0.33 -8.89
C TYR A 62 -4.17 1.48 -7.87
N SER A 63 -4.69 1.29 -6.65
CA SER A 63 -4.55 2.33 -5.61
C SER A 63 -3.11 2.65 -5.24
N LEU A 64 -2.16 1.77 -5.58
CA LEU A 64 -0.72 2.02 -5.38
C LEU A 64 -0.24 3.25 -6.15
N LEU A 65 -0.87 3.58 -7.28
CA LEU A 65 -0.51 4.75 -8.08
C LEU A 65 -0.63 6.08 -7.31
N PHE A 66 -1.58 6.17 -6.37
CA PHE A 66 -1.74 7.36 -5.54
C PHE A 66 -1.26 7.13 -4.10
N THR A 67 -1.50 5.95 -3.51
CA THR A 67 -1.12 5.68 -2.12
C THR A 67 0.40 5.67 -1.91
N VAL A 68 1.19 5.18 -2.87
CA VAL A 68 2.66 5.14 -2.74
C VAL A 68 3.27 6.55 -2.76
N PRO A 69 2.97 7.44 -3.72
CA PRO A 69 3.45 8.82 -3.67
C PRO A 69 2.99 9.57 -2.41
N ILE A 70 1.73 9.40 -1.99
CA ILE A 70 1.22 10.02 -0.77
C ILE A 70 1.98 9.53 0.45
N LEU A 71 2.19 8.21 0.58
CA LEU A 71 2.96 7.63 1.68
C LEU A 71 4.40 8.15 1.68
N ALA A 72 5.04 8.27 0.52
CA ALA A 72 6.38 8.84 0.39
C ALA A 72 6.44 10.30 0.89
N LEU A 73 5.42 11.11 0.62
CA LEU A 73 5.33 12.48 1.15
C LEU A 73 5.22 12.50 2.68
N TYR A 74 4.40 11.61 3.27
CA TYR A 74 4.26 11.52 4.73
C TYR A 74 5.53 10.97 5.42
N ILE A 75 6.22 10.01 4.79
CA ILE A 75 7.53 9.55 5.26
C ILE A 75 8.54 10.71 5.19
N GLY A 76 8.53 11.47 4.10
CA GLY A 76 9.36 12.66 3.93
C GLY A 76 9.09 13.72 5.01
N ASP A 77 7.82 14.00 5.33
CA ASP A 77 7.42 14.89 6.43
C ASP A 77 7.93 14.37 7.78
N ALA A 78 7.82 13.07 8.04
CA ALA A 78 8.27 12.49 9.29
C ALA A 78 9.80 12.59 9.48
N LEU A 79 10.57 12.50 8.40
CA LEU A 79 12.03 12.51 8.44
C LEU A 79 12.63 13.93 8.35
N TRP A 80 12.01 14.83 7.58
CA TRP A 80 12.57 16.15 7.26
C TRP A 80 11.55 17.31 7.36
N GLY A 81 10.37 17.09 7.93
CA GLY A 81 9.27 18.06 7.93
C GLY A 81 9.60 19.40 8.59
N GLU A 82 10.58 19.46 9.49
CA GLU A 82 11.09 20.72 10.06
C GLU A 82 11.73 21.63 9.02
N LYS A 83 12.36 21.04 7.99
CA LYS A 83 12.97 21.78 6.87
C LYS A 83 11.96 22.19 5.81
N THR A 84 10.74 21.65 5.87
CA THR A 84 9.67 21.90 4.89
C THR A 84 8.34 22.29 5.56
N PRO A 85 8.29 23.39 6.34
CA PRO A 85 7.13 23.74 7.15
C PRO A 85 5.85 23.98 6.32
N ARG A 86 5.98 24.48 5.08
CA ARG A 86 4.85 24.65 4.17
C ARG A 86 4.23 23.32 3.73
N LEU A 87 5.05 22.34 3.36
CA LEU A 87 4.59 21.01 2.98
C LEU A 87 3.96 20.30 4.18
N ARG A 88 4.58 20.41 5.36
CA ARG A 88 4.06 19.86 6.62
C ARG A 88 2.68 20.41 6.96
N ALA A 89 2.50 21.73 6.86
CA ALA A 89 1.21 22.38 7.10
C ALA A 89 0.15 21.93 6.10
N PHE A 90 0.52 21.79 4.82
CA PHE A 90 -0.38 21.29 3.77
C PHE A 90 -0.82 19.83 4.04
N LEU A 91 0.13 18.91 4.27
CA LEU A 91 -0.17 17.49 4.49
C LEU A 91 -1.06 17.28 5.72
N ARG A 92 -0.89 18.10 6.76
CA ARG A 92 -1.67 18.03 8.00
C ARG A 92 -2.97 18.85 7.95
N HIS A 93 -3.24 19.52 6.84
CA HIS A 93 -4.44 20.33 6.70
C HIS A 93 -5.69 19.42 6.69
N PRO A 94 -6.75 19.71 7.47
CA PRO A 94 -7.92 18.85 7.58
C PRO A 94 -8.58 18.53 6.23
N LEU A 95 -8.62 19.49 5.30
CA LEU A 95 -9.16 19.26 3.96
C LEU A 95 -8.32 18.29 3.12
N VAL A 96 -6.99 18.25 3.33
CA VAL A 96 -6.12 17.30 2.64
C VAL A 96 -6.33 15.90 3.22
N ILE A 97 -6.41 15.77 4.53
CA ILE A 97 -6.72 14.47 5.17
C ILE A 97 -8.10 13.98 4.73
N LEU A 98 -9.10 14.86 4.72
CA LEU A 98 -10.45 14.54 4.26
C LEU A 98 -10.45 14.11 2.78
N SER A 99 -9.73 14.82 1.91
CA SER A 99 -9.67 14.44 0.49
C SER A 99 -9.03 13.07 0.29
N LEU A 100 -7.98 12.74 1.04
CA LEU A 100 -7.37 11.40 1.03
C LEU A 100 -8.35 10.30 1.46
N VAL A 101 -9.13 10.55 2.52
CA VAL A 101 -10.19 9.64 2.97
C VAL A 101 -11.24 9.46 1.89
N LEU A 102 -11.72 10.56 1.29
CA LEU A 102 -12.72 10.51 0.21
C LEU A 102 -12.20 9.77 -1.03
N ILE A 103 -10.93 9.96 -1.40
CA ILE A 103 -10.29 9.22 -2.51
C ILE A 103 -10.25 7.72 -2.20
N LEU A 104 -9.86 7.33 -0.97
CA LEU A 104 -9.83 5.93 -0.57
C LEU A 104 -11.23 5.30 -0.53
N LEU A 105 -12.25 6.05 -0.09
CA LEU A 105 -13.64 5.61 -0.10
C LEU A 105 -14.18 5.50 -1.53
N ALA A 106 -13.90 6.47 -2.39
CA ALA A 106 -14.28 6.42 -3.80
C ALA A 106 -13.64 5.20 -4.49
N TRP A 107 -12.35 4.93 -4.23
CA TRP A 107 -11.68 3.73 -4.71
C TRP A 107 -12.31 2.44 -4.17
N TRP A 108 -12.64 2.41 -2.87
CA TRP A 108 -13.31 1.28 -2.24
C TRP A 108 -14.66 0.98 -2.90
N ILE A 109 -15.47 2.01 -3.19
CA ILE A 109 -16.75 1.85 -3.87
C ILE A 109 -16.52 1.38 -5.31
N LEU A 110 -15.69 2.08 -6.08
CA LEU A 110 -15.41 1.78 -7.47
C LEU A 110 -15.00 0.32 -7.67
N ARG A 111 -14.06 -0.16 -6.84
CA ARG A 111 -13.52 -1.51 -6.97
C ARG A 111 -14.51 -2.62 -6.60
N ASN A 112 -15.45 -2.36 -5.68
CA ASN A 112 -16.45 -3.34 -5.27
C ASN A 112 -17.67 -3.34 -6.19
N CYS A 113 -17.97 -2.20 -6.83
CA CYS A 113 -19.08 -2.10 -7.78
C CYS A 113 -18.69 -2.54 -9.20
N TRP A 114 -17.45 -2.29 -9.65
CA TRP A 114 -17.00 -2.63 -11.01
C TRP A 114 -15.94 -3.73 -11.08
N GLY A 115 -15.49 -4.28 -9.95
CA GLY A 115 -14.62 -5.47 -9.93
C GLY A 115 -13.14 -5.24 -10.26
N TYR A 116 -12.67 -3.99 -10.26
CA TYR A 116 -11.26 -3.62 -10.49
C TYR A 116 -10.31 -3.93 -9.30
#